data_AF-A0A369Z5A6-F1
#
_entry.id   AF-A0A369Z5A6-F1
#
_cell.length_a   1.000
_cell.length_b   1.000
_cell.length_c   1.000
_cell.angle_alpha   90.00
_cell.angle_beta   90.00
_cell.angle_gamma   90.00
#
_symmetry.space_group_name_H-M   'P 1'
#
loop_
_entity.id
_entity.type
_entity.pdbx_description
1 polymer ?
#
loop_
_entity_poly.entity_id
_entity_poly.type
_entity_poly.pdbx_seq_one_letter_code
_entity_poly.pdbx_strand_id
1 'polypeptide(L)'
;MLNIQQNTNHYLEDGYSHPYTSSELLAISLGYKEVFHPHSYNQRYFILNGKKWIHNLDALRHKLNHEYGRYITDEELEASEPEGFGYDVTAYFEHCVVPVKALSKTNGFKELMRQVSLSH
;
A
#
# COMPACT_ATOMS: atom_id res chain seq x y z
N MET A 1 43.18 4.18 -2.62
CA MET A 1 42.34 3.41 -3.56
C MET A 1 41.31 2.67 -2.73
N LEU A 2 40.07 3.16 -2.71
CA LEU A 2 38.98 2.58 -1.91
C LEU A 2 38.40 1.38 -2.66
N ASN A 3 38.54 0.21 -2.06
CA ASN A 3 38.05 -1.06 -2.58
C ASN A 3 36.55 -1.16 -2.25
N ILE A 4 35.69 -0.80 -3.22
CA ILE A 4 34.24 -0.94 -3.10
C ILE A 4 33.92 -2.40 -3.42
N GLN A 5 33.81 -3.24 -2.37
CA GLN A 5 33.22 -4.56 -2.50
C GLN A 5 31.75 -4.39 -2.90
N GLN A 6 31.47 -4.77 -4.14
CA GLN A 6 30.15 -4.94 -4.69
C GLN A 6 29.41 -5.96 -3.82
N ASN A 7 28.45 -5.50 -3.03
CA ASN A 7 27.55 -6.36 -2.29
C ASN A 7 26.56 -6.95 -3.29
N THR A 8 26.98 -7.99 -3.99
CA THR A 8 26.13 -8.81 -4.84
C THR A 8 25.15 -9.54 -3.94
N ASN A 9 23.94 -9.00 -3.83
CA ASN A 9 22.83 -9.64 -3.15
C ASN A 9 22.68 -11.07 -3.67
N HIS A 10 22.69 -11.99 -2.72
CA HIS A 10 22.29 -13.38 -2.85
C HIS A 10 20.96 -13.46 -3.63
N TYR A 11 21.03 -13.81 -4.91
CA TYR A 11 19.89 -14.35 -5.63
C TYR A 11 19.66 -15.75 -5.07
N LEU A 12 18.58 -15.92 -4.31
CA LEU A 12 18.11 -17.22 -3.88
C LEU A 12 17.71 -18.02 -5.12
N GLU A 13 18.46 -19.10 -5.37
CA GLU A 13 17.98 -20.25 -6.12
C GLU A 13 16.80 -20.86 -5.34
N ASP A 14 15.57 -20.67 -5.83
CA ASP A 14 14.67 -21.76 -6.22
C ASP A 14 13.24 -21.23 -6.44
N GLY A 15 12.74 -21.48 -7.66
CA GLY A 15 11.35 -21.58 -8.12
C GLY A 15 10.25 -20.75 -7.43
N TYR A 16 9.63 -19.87 -8.21
CA TYR A 16 8.42 -19.05 -7.95
C TYR A 16 8.66 -17.64 -7.38
N SER A 17 9.36 -16.81 -8.16
CA SER A 17 9.07 -15.38 -8.10
C SER A 17 7.63 -15.18 -8.54
N HIS A 18 6.77 -14.79 -7.59
CA HIS A 18 5.37 -14.51 -7.89
C HIS A 18 5.34 -13.36 -8.89
N PRO A 19 4.56 -13.44 -9.99
CA PRO A 19 4.45 -12.33 -10.92
C PRO A 19 3.95 -11.08 -10.18
N TYR A 20 4.39 -9.90 -10.64
CA TYR A 20 3.93 -8.67 -10.02
C TYR A 20 2.43 -8.48 -10.23
N THR A 21 1.73 -8.16 -9.15
CA THR A 21 0.34 -7.71 -9.21
C THR A 21 0.25 -6.28 -9.76
N SER A 22 -0.94 -5.85 -10.20
CA SER A 22 -1.14 -4.48 -10.67
C SER A 22 -0.79 -3.41 -9.63
N SER A 23 -0.99 -3.70 -8.33
CA SER A 23 -0.60 -2.79 -7.24
C SER A 23 0.92 -2.70 -7.08
N GLU A 24 1.63 -3.82 -7.21
CA GLU A 24 3.10 -3.84 -7.16
C GLU A 24 3.72 -3.12 -8.37
N LEU A 25 3.16 -3.33 -9.57
CA LEU A 25 3.56 -2.58 -10.76
C LEU A 25 3.32 -1.08 -10.61
N LEU A 26 2.21 -0.68 -9.99
CA LEU A 26 1.93 0.71 -9.67
C LEU A 26 2.99 1.29 -8.71
N ALA A 27 3.30 0.60 -7.61
CA ALA A 27 4.37 1.02 -6.69
C ALA A 27 5.72 1.21 -7.41
N ILE A 28 6.10 0.27 -8.28
CA ILE A 28 7.33 0.34 -9.07
C ILE A 28 7.29 1.58 -9.99
N SER A 29 6.16 1.82 -10.68
CA SER A 29 6.01 2.99 -11.56
C SER A 29 6.07 4.33 -10.82
N LEU A 30 5.71 4.35 -9.53
CA LEU A 30 5.79 5.51 -8.64
C LEU A 30 7.20 5.66 -8.01
N GLY A 31 8.12 4.74 -8.29
CA GLY A 31 9.52 4.82 -7.86
C GLY A 31 9.83 4.12 -6.54
N TYR A 32 8.90 3.33 -5.99
CA TYR A 32 9.19 2.50 -4.82
C TYR A 32 10.17 1.40 -5.18
N LYS A 33 11.07 1.09 -4.23
CA LYS A 33 12.05 0.02 -4.38
C LYS A 33 11.54 -1.24 -3.72
N GLU A 34 11.67 -2.36 -4.42
CA GLU A 34 11.41 -3.68 -3.86
C GLU A 34 12.44 -4.02 -2.77
N VAL A 35 11.94 -4.62 -1.69
CA VAL A 35 12.75 -5.22 -0.64
C VAL A 35 12.22 -6.62 -0.36
N PHE A 36 13.11 -7.61 -0.41
CA PHE A 36 12.79 -8.97 -0.02
C PHE A 36 12.55 -9.07 1.49
N HIS A 37 11.46 -9.71 1.89
CA HIS A 37 11.13 -9.95 3.29
C HIS A 37 10.30 -11.23 3.42
N PRO A 38 10.82 -12.29 4.07
CA PRO A 38 10.20 -13.62 4.09
C PRO A 38 8.76 -13.66 4.59
N HIS A 39 8.40 -12.75 5.50
CA HIS A 39 7.07 -12.71 6.12
C HIS A 39 6.10 -11.72 5.47
N SER A 40 6.51 -11.08 4.36
CA SER A 40 5.65 -10.18 3.61
C SER A 40 4.84 -10.93 2.56
N TYR A 41 3.75 -10.31 2.08
CA TYR A 41 2.98 -10.82 0.95
C TYR A 41 3.89 -10.98 -0.27
N ASN A 42 3.82 -12.12 -0.97
CA ASN A 42 4.76 -12.50 -2.04
C ASN A 42 6.25 -12.39 -1.64
N GLN A 43 6.55 -12.47 -0.35
CA GLN A 43 7.91 -12.36 0.23
C GLN A 43 8.63 -11.04 -0.11
N ARG A 44 7.88 -9.98 -0.41
CA ARG A 44 8.43 -8.67 -0.74
C ARG A 44 7.55 -7.54 -0.25
N TYR A 45 8.14 -6.36 -0.10
CA TYR A 45 7.42 -5.12 0.07
C TYR A 45 8.11 -4.01 -0.71
N PHE A 46 7.45 -2.87 -0.84
CA PHE A 46 7.94 -1.74 -1.64
C PHE A 46 8.10 -0.53 -0.73
N ILE A 47 9.24 0.16 -0.82
CA ILE A 47 9.56 1.30 0.05
C ILE A 47 10.06 2.50 -0.75
N LEU A 48 9.60 3.69 -0.38
CA LEU A 48 10.03 4.97 -0.92
C LEU A 48 10.20 5.96 0.22
N ASN A 49 11.35 6.62 0.32
CA ASN A 49 11.64 7.62 1.36
C ASN A 49 11.32 7.14 2.80
N GLY A 50 11.55 5.84 3.08
CA GLY A 50 11.26 5.24 4.38
C GLY A 50 9.80 4.85 4.62
N LYS A 51 8.89 5.07 3.66
CA LYS A 51 7.47 4.71 3.74
C LYS A 51 7.17 3.46 2.92
N LYS A 52 6.43 2.52 3.52
CA LYS A 52 6.04 1.23 2.93
C LYS A 52 4.75 1.40 2.09
N TRP A 53 4.77 0.89 0.87
CA TRP A 53 3.60 0.87 0.00
C TRP A 53 2.44 0.07 0.60
N ILE A 54 1.21 0.58 0.43
CA ILE A 54 -0.02 -0.08 0.87
C ILE A 54 -0.73 -0.65 -0.35
N HIS A 55 -0.89 -1.98 -0.39
CA HIS A 55 -1.66 -2.64 -1.45
C HIS A 55 -3.18 -2.49 -1.23
N ASN A 56 -3.61 -2.64 0.02
CA ASN A 56 -5.00 -2.63 0.45
C ASN A 56 -5.06 -2.18 1.91
N LEU A 57 -5.58 -0.97 2.11
CA LEU A 57 -5.62 -0.35 3.42
C LEU A 57 -6.58 -1.08 4.37
N ASP A 58 -7.72 -1.56 3.88
CA ASP A 58 -8.72 -2.25 4.69
C ASP A 58 -8.19 -3.59 5.23
N ALA A 59 -7.54 -4.38 4.36
CA ALA A 59 -6.94 -5.64 4.74
C ALA A 59 -5.80 -5.45 5.74
N LEU A 60 -4.94 -4.43 5.50
CA LEU A 60 -3.87 -4.06 6.42
C LEU A 60 -4.43 -3.67 7.79
N ARG A 61 -5.45 -2.81 7.82
CA ARG A 61 -6.07 -2.34 9.06
C ARG A 61 -6.75 -3.47 9.80
N HIS A 62 -7.44 -4.37 9.10
CA HIS A 62 -8.06 -5.53 9.73
C HIS A 62 -7.02 -6.43 10.41
N LYS A 63 -5.90 -6.71 9.74
CA LYS A 63 -4.79 -7.47 10.31
C LYS A 63 -4.25 -6.79 11.58
N LEU A 64 -3.91 -5.51 11.50
CA LEU A 64 -3.32 -4.79 12.63
C LEU A 64 -4.32 -4.64 13.79
N ASN A 65 -5.59 -4.37 13.49
CA ASN A 65 -6.61 -4.27 14.53
C ASN A 65 -6.79 -5.60 15.29
N HIS A 66 -6.70 -6.72 14.58
CA HIS A 66 -6.73 -8.05 15.19
C HIS A 66 -5.46 -8.32 16.02
N GLU A 67 -4.29 -7.93 15.53
CA GLU A 67 -3.00 -8.13 16.20
C GLU A 67 -2.87 -7.31 17.50
N TYR A 68 -3.33 -6.06 17.48
CA TYR A 68 -3.22 -5.12 18.62
C TYR A 68 -4.50 -4.99 19.44
N GLY A 69 -5.60 -5.63 19.03
CA GLY A 69 -6.88 -5.61 19.76
C GLY A 69 -7.56 -4.23 19.84
N ARG A 70 -7.19 -3.28 18.95
CA ARG A 70 -7.73 -1.91 18.92
C ARG A 70 -7.74 -1.38 17.50
N TYR A 71 -8.48 -0.29 17.28
CA TYR A 71 -8.40 0.43 16.02
C TYR A 71 -7.06 1.18 15.89
N ILE A 72 -6.40 1.02 14.75
CA ILE A 72 -5.19 1.77 14.36
C ILE A 72 -5.61 2.93 13.45
N THR A 73 -5.22 4.18 13.78
CA THR A 73 -5.56 5.36 12.96
C THR A 73 -4.68 5.50 11.73
N ASP A 74 -5.07 6.39 10.82
CA ASP A 74 -4.29 6.69 9.60
C ASP A 74 -2.96 7.37 9.98
N GLU A 75 -2.96 8.22 11.02
CA GLU A 75 -1.76 8.86 11.57
C GLU A 75 -0.80 7.84 12.16
N GLU A 76 -1.31 6.82 12.87
CA GLU A 76 -0.47 5.75 13.42
C GLU A 76 0.11 4.86 12.32
N LEU A 77 -0.68 4.57 11.27
CA LEU A 77 -0.19 3.85 10.09
C LEU A 77 0.94 4.62 9.40
N GLU A 78 0.77 5.93 9.25
CA GLU A 78 1.74 6.78 8.56
C GLU A 78 2.96 7.10 9.42
N ALA A 79 2.82 7.25 10.74
CA ALA A 79 3.94 7.53 11.64
C ALA A 79 5.06 6.49 11.48
N SER A 80 6.31 6.95 11.46
CA SER A 80 7.48 6.08 11.29
C SER A 80 7.69 5.19 12.52
N GLU A 81 8.36 4.05 12.34
CA GLU A 81 8.82 3.24 13.47
C GLU A 81 9.84 4.03 14.32
N PRO A 82 9.85 3.84 15.66
CA PRO A 82 9.06 2.87 16.43
C PRO A 82 7.66 3.35 16.87
N GLU A 83 7.31 4.63 16.66
CA GLU A 83 6.05 5.20 17.17
C GLU A 83 4.82 4.78 16.34
N GLY A 84 5.02 4.38 15.08
CA GLY A 84 3.97 3.89 14.19
C GLY A 84 4.46 2.78 13.27
N PHE A 85 3.79 2.63 12.12
CA PHE A 85 4.02 1.49 11.20
C PHE A 85 4.80 1.84 9.92
N GLY A 86 4.93 3.13 9.62
CA GLY A 86 5.71 3.66 8.51
C GLY A 86 5.13 3.33 7.13
N TYR A 87 3.80 3.27 7.00
CA TYR A 87 3.14 3.08 5.71
C TYR A 87 2.91 4.41 4.98
N ASP A 88 2.85 4.35 3.65
CA ASP A 88 2.54 5.49 2.80
C ASP A 88 1.03 5.63 2.61
N VAL A 89 0.37 6.19 3.63
CA VAL A 89 -1.08 6.35 3.64
C VAL A 89 -1.51 7.39 2.61
N THR A 90 -0.74 8.48 2.50
CA THR A 90 -0.97 9.52 1.50
C THR A 90 -1.01 8.95 0.07
N ALA A 91 0.04 8.21 -0.34
CA ALA A 91 0.10 7.65 -1.68
C ALA A 91 -1.05 6.65 -1.97
N TYR A 92 -1.53 5.91 -0.95
CA TYR A 92 -2.68 5.02 -1.11
C TYR A 92 -3.95 5.78 -1.50
N PHE A 93 -4.26 6.88 -0.82
CA PHE A 93 -5.45 7.68 -1.15
C PHE A 93 -5.35 8.39 -2.50
N GLU A 94 -4.14 8.75 -2.92
CA GLU A 94 -3.90 9.41 -4.21
C GLU A 94 -4.02 8.45 -5.41
N HIS A 95 -3.58 7.20 -5.25
CA HIS A 95 -3.38 6.29 -6.38
C HIS A 95 -4.22 5.01 -6.35
N CYS A 96 -4.59 4.52 -5.16
CA CYS A 96 -5.29 3.24 -5.01
C CYS A 96 -6.80 3.41 -4.79
N VAL A 97 -7.24 4.57 -4.29
CA VAL A 97 -8.67 4.86 -4.14
C VAL A 97 -9.23 5.37 -5.46
N VAL A 98 -10.32 4.75 -5.92
CA VAL A 98 -11.07 5.24 -7.08
C VAL A 98 -11.52 6.68 -6.77
N PRO A 99 -11.09 7.70 -7.53
CA PRO A 99 -11.42 9.08 -7.19
C PRO A 99 -12.94 9.28 -7.11
N VAL A 100 -13.41 10.08 -6.16
CA VAL A 100 -14.84 10.47 -6.07
C VAL A 100 -15.33 11.09 -7.39
N LYS A 101 -14.44 11.73 -8.17
CA LYS A 101 -14.73 12.22 -9.53
C LYS A 101 -15.04 11.11 -10.56
N ALA A 102 -14.55 9.89 -10.35
CA ALA A 102 -14.89 8.73 -11.15
C ALA A 102 -16.23 8.12 -10.68
N LEU A 103 -16.45 8.06 -9.36
CA LEU A 103 -17.73 7.65 -8.75
C LEU A 103 -18.89 8.58 -9.12
N SER A 104 -18.67 9.90 -9.16
CA SER A 104 -19.70 10.89 -9.53
C SER A 104 -20.23 10.76 -10.96
N LYS A 105 -19.46 10.08 -11.82
CA LYS A 105 -19.87 9.76 -13.19
C LYS A 105 -20.67 8.47 -13.29
N THR A 106 -20.67 7.64 -12.24
CA THR A 106 -21.43 6.37 -12.22
C THR A 106 -22.93 6.63 -12.12
N ASN A 107 -23.73 5.78 -12.77
CA ASN A 107 -25.18 5.86 -12.69
C ASN A 107 -25.70 5.61 -11.27
N GLY A 108 -25.00 4.77 -10.48
CA GLY A 108 -25.35 4.50 -9.09
C GLY A 108 -25.24 5.75 -8.20
N PHE A 109 -24.15 6.52 -8.33
CA PHE A 109 -24.00 7.77 -7.58
C PHE A 109 -25.05 8.81 -7.97
N LYS A 110 -25.35 8.94 -9.28
CA LYS A 110 -26.40 9.87 -9.76
C LYS A 110 -27.78 9.51 -9.22
N GLU A 111 -28.13 8.22 -9.23
CA GLU A 111 -29.41 7.73 -8.72
C GLU A 111 -29.55 7.96 -7.20
N LEU A 112 -28.47 7.72 -6.45
CA LEU A 112 -28.41 7.94 -5.01
C LEU A 112 -28.59 9.43 -4.66
N MET A 113 -27.90 10.31 -5.37
CA MET A 113 -28.08 11.76 -5.20
C MET A 113 -29.49 12.22 -5.59
N ARG A 114 -30.12 11.60 -6.61
CA ARG A 114 -31.51 11.89 -6.97
C ARG A 114 -32.47 11.55 -5.84
N GLN A 115 -32.29 10.42 -5.16
CA GLN A 115 -33.14 10.02 -4.04
C GLN A 115 -33.01 10.96 -2.84
N VAL A 116 -31.78 11.37 -2.49
CA VAL A 116 -31.55 12.35 -1.42
C VAL A 116 -32.19 13.69 -1.76
N SER A 117 -32.10 14.12 -3.03
CA SER A 117 -32.65 15.40 -3.50
C SER A 117 -34.18 15.44 -3.54
N LEU A 118 -34.85 14.28 -3.65
CA LEU A 118 -36.31 14.15 -3.69
C LEU A 118 -36.93 13.94 -2.31
N SER A 119 -36.11 13.86 -1.26
CA SER A 119 -36.55 13.63 0.12
C SER A 119 -36.79 14.93 0.90
N HIS A 120 -36.96 16.06 0.21
CA HIS A 120 -37.29 17.38 0.78
C HIS A 120 -38.54 17.95 0.13
#